data_AF-A0A927WX73-F1
#
_entry.id   AF-A0A927WX73-F1
#
_cell.length_a   1.000
_cell.length_b   1.000
_cell.length_c   1.000
_cell.angle_alpha   90.00
_cell.angle_beta   90.00
_cell.angle_gamma   90.00
#
_symmetry.space_group_name_H-M   'P 1'
#
loop_
_entity.id
_entity.type
_entity.pdbx_description
1 polymer ?
#
loop_
_entity_poly.entity_id
_entity_poly.type
_entity_poly.pdbx_seq_one_letter_code
_entity_poly.pdbx_strand_id
1 'polypeptide(L)'
;MLNVSKDLEKDKKKNKPNIVAPIINTVISGVAIIAVIILKVLTSEFNWGLFICFMVVLVLFPVASWYNSYFSKKQKTKMLGSFEKETELIVEFMQYRKHYKAFEESEKIKVTFDFEKCDEVGKFTYNVEKSSLGFPHHSNALISIGIGFAGVEIDPDNKIVIGVKGLLPRSIWLKKKLKTPSAVKGILKVKTIGVDIRNKTYIQINKQDDTYYDERSGFICIGDRKVYDFDDCIEFLNGAIIVLRDGKVISLWLKVGSNLPLF
;
A
#
# COMPACT_ATOMS: atom_id res chain seq x y z
N MET A 1 13.20 19.46 2.13
CA MET A 1 12.20 19.54 1.04
C MET A 1 12.82 19.96 -0.31
N LEU A 2 13.68 20.98 -0.38
CA LEU A 2 14.24 21.51 -1.66
C LEU A 2 15.08 20.54 -2.53
N ASN A 3 15.70 19.51 -1.96
CA ASN A 3 16.43 18.50 -2.76
C ASN A 3 15.51 17.41 -3.31
N VAL A 4 14.49 17.01 -2.55
CA VAL A 4 13.54 15.95 -2.96
C VAL A 4 12.72 16.40 -4.18
N SER A 5 12.34 17.68 -4.26
CA SER A 5 11.61 18.20 -5.43
C SER A 5 12.46 18.22 -6.70
N LYS A 6 13.75 18.58 -6.59
CA LYS A 6 14.70 18.59 -7.73
C LYS A 6 14.98 17.18 -8.24
N ASP A 7 15.16 16.22 -7.34
CA ASP A 7 15.39 14.82 -7.71
C ASP A 7 14.14 14.21 -8.37
N LEU A 8 12.94 14.53 -7.86
CA LEU A 8 11.68 14.09 -8.44
C LEU A 8 11.45 14.67 -9.85
N GLU A 9 11.76 15.95 -10.06
CA GLU A 9 11.70 16.58 -11.40
C GLU A 9 12.68 15.93 -12.38
N LYS A 10 13.91 15.64 -11.94
CA LYS A 10 14.92 14.95 -12.73
C LYS A 10 14.44 13.55 -13.13
N ASP A 11 13.84 12.81 -12.21
CA ASP A 11 13.32 11.46 -12.46
C ASP A 11 12.08 11.48 -13.37
N LYS A 12 11.17 12.45 -13.20
CA LYS A 12 10.05 12.68 -14.14
C LYS A 12 10.56 12.96 -15.55
N LYS A 13 11.58 13.81 -15.70
CA LYS A 13 12.18 14.15 -17.00
C LYS A 13 12.85 12.92 -17.65
N LYS A 14 13.60 12.13 -16.88
CA LYS A 14 14.27 10.90 -17.34
C LYS A 14 13.27 9.82 -17.80
N ASN A 15 12.15 9.70 -17.10
CA ASN A 15 11.12 8.69 -17.36
C ASN A 15 10.00 9.17 -18.29
N LYS A 16 10.14 10.32 -18.97
CA LYS A 16 9.14 10.75 -19.96
C LYS A 16 9.02 9.71 -21.08
N PRO A 17 7.83 9.12 -21.31
CA PRO A 17 7.66 8.10 -22.34
C PRO A 17 7.84 8.72 -23.74
N ASN A 18 8.61 8.05 -24.58
CA ASN A 18 8.83 8.45 -25.97
C ASN A 18 8.19 7.42 -26.90
N ILE A 19 7.17 7.86 -27.63
CA ILE A 19 6.44 7.02 -28.60
C ILE A 19 7.05 7.06 -30.01
N VAL A 20 7.84 8.09 -30.34
CA VAL A 20 8.36 8.30 -31.69
C VAL A 20 9.46 7.29 -32.04
N ALA A 21 10.42 7.07 -31.14
CA ALA A 21 11.50 6.11 -31.34
C ALA A 21 11.04 4.67 -31.63
N PRO A 22 10.10 4.07 -30.86
CA PRO A 22 9.63 2.71 -31.15
C PRO A 22 8.80 2.61 -32.43
N ILE A 23 8.07 3.66 -32.82
CA ILE A 23 7.38 3.72 -34.12
C ILE A 23 8.41 3.65 -35.25
N ILE A 24 9.44 4.50 -35.21
CA ILE A 24 10.52 4.51 -36.23
C ILE A 24 11.17 3.12 -36.33
N ASN A 25 11.51 2.51 -35.19
CA ASN A 25 12.13 1.18 -35.17
C ASN A 25 11.20 0.08 -35.71
N THR A 26 9.88 0.22 -35.52
CA THR A 26 8.88 -0.71 -36.09
C THR A 26 8.83 -0.57 -37.61
N VAL A 27 8.86 0.66 -38.14
CA VAL A 27 8.89 0.90 -39.59
C VAL A 27 10.19 0.37 -40.20
N ILE A 28 11.35 0.65 -39.59
CA ILE A 28 12.66 0.14 -40.05
C ILE A 28 12.67 -1.39 -40.05
N SER A 29 12.18 -2.02 -38.98
CA SER A 29 12.08 -3.48 -38.90
C SER A 29 11.15 -4.03 -40.00
N GLY A 30 9.99 -3.42 -40.24
CA GLY A 30 9.09 -3.84 -41.31
C GLY A 30 9.74 -3.79 -42.69
N VAL A 31 10.47 -2.71 -42.99
CA VAL A 31 11.24 -2.59 -44.25
C VAL A 31 12.33 -3.66 -44.34
N ALA A 32 13.06 -3.92 -43.25
CA ALA A 32 14.10 -4.94 -43.21
C ALA A 32 13.54 -6.37 -43.36
N ILE A 33 12.38 -6.66 -42.76
CA ILE A 33 11.67 -7.94 -42.93
C ILE A 33 11.33 -8.16 -44.41
N ILE A 34 10.75 -7.15 -45.06
CA ILE A 34 10.42 -7.23 -46.50
C ILE A 34 11.68 -7.49 -47.33
N ALA A 35 12.77 -6.77 -47.06
CA ALA A 35 14.05 -6.97 -47.75
C ALA A 35 14.62 -8.37 -47.56
N VAL A 36 14.57 -8.92 -46.34
CA VAL A 36 15.04 -10.28 -46.02
C VAL A 36 14.18 -11.35 -46.71
N ILE A 37 12.86 -11.15 -46.83
CA ILE A 37 11.97 -12.04 -47.60
C ILE A 37 12.34 -12.03 -49.08
N ILE A 38 12.52 -10.83 -49.66
CA ILE A 38 12.90 -10.70 -51.08
C ILE A 38 14.25 -11.39 -51.33
N LEU A 39 15.25 -11.17 -50.48
CA LEU A 39 16.55 -11.85 -50.56
C LEU A 39 16.41 -13.37 -50.46
N LYS A 40 15.55 -13.88 -49.58
CA LYS A 40 15.30 -15.33 -49.47
C LYS A 40 14.67 -15.89 -50.76
N VAL A 41 13.77 -15.16 -51.40
CA VAL A 41 13.11 -15.58 -52.65
C VAL A 41 14.07 -15.57 -53.84
N LEU A 42 14.97 -14.59 -53.90
CA LEU A 42 15.91 -14.44 -55.02
C LEU A 42 17.15 -15.35 -54.94
N THR A 43 17.43 -15.95 -53.77
CA THR A 43 18.65 -16.77 -53.56
C THR A 43 18.32 -18.23 -53.28
N SER A 44 18.69 -19.11 -54.21
CA SER A 44 18.36 -20.55 -54.19
C SER A 44 18.96 -21.32 -52.99
N GLU A 45 20.11 -20.89 -52.48
CA GLU A 45 20.87 -21.57 -51.41
C GLU A 45 20.78 -20.91 -50.03
N PHE A 46 19.80 -20.03 -49.82
CA PHE A 46 19.74 -19.27 -48.56
C PHE A 46 19.43 -20.18 -47.35
N ASN A 47 20.33 -20.18 -46.36
CA ASN A 47 20.26 -21.01 -45.15
C ASN A 47 19.01 -20.65 -44.29
N TRP A 48 18.14 -21.64 -44.07
CA TRP A 48 16.91 -21.50 -43.31
C TRP A 48 17.12 -21.12 -41.83
N GLY A 49 18.19 -21.62 -41.20
CA GLY A 49 18.51 -21.27 -39.81
C GLY A 49 18.83 -19.79 -39.67
N LEU A 50 19.62 -19.23 -40.59
CA LEU A 50 19.93 -17.80 -40.61
C LEU A 50 18.68 -16.95 -40.87
N PHE A 51 17.83 -17.36 -41.81
CA PHE A 51 16.57 -16.66 -42.12
C PHE A 51 15.67 -16.52 -40.88
N ILE A 52 15.46 -17.64 -40.16
CA ILE A 52 14.63 -17.66 -38.96
C ILE A 52 15.26 -16.79 -37.86
N CYS A 53 16.57 -16.89 -37.63
CA CYS A 53 17.27 -16.05 -36.66
C CYS A 53 17.10 -14.55 -36.97
N PHE A 54 17.27 -14.13 -38.23
CA PHE A 54 17.06 -12.74 -38.63
C PHE A 54 15.63 -12.27 -38.38
N MET A 55 14.63 -13.09 -38.73
CA MET A 55 13.22 -12.76 -38.47
C MET A 55 12.93 -12.57 -36.99
N VAL A 56 13.43 -13.46 -36.14
CA VAL A 56 13.26 -13.34 -34.68
C VAL A 56 13.89 -12.05 -34.17
N VAL A 57 15.12 -11.72 -34.59
CA VAL A 57 15.80 -10.47 -34.17
C VAL A 57 15.01 -9.24 -34.64
N LEU A 58 14.55 -9.24 -35.89
CA LEU A 58 13.78 -8.13 -36.44
C LEU A 58 12.45 -7.93 -35.74
N VAL A 59 11.80 -8.98 -35.24
CA VAL A 59 10.57 -8.86 -34.43
C VAL A 59 10.88 -8.43 -32.99
N LEU A 60 11.94 -8.97 -32.37
CA LEU A 60 12.30 -8.63 -30.98
C LEU A 60 12.80 -7.19 -30.85
N PHE A 61 13.48 -6.65 -31.85
CA PHE A 61 14.01 -5.28 -31.85
C PHE A 61 12.94 -4.19 -31.60
N PRO A 62 11.86 -4.09 -32.39
CA PRO A 62 10.80 -3.10 -32.16
C PRO A 62 10.04 -3.39 -30.85
N VAL A 63 9.82 -4.66 -30.50
CA VAL A 63 9.19 -5.03 -29.21
C VAL A 63 10.01 -4.52 -28.03
N ALA A 64 11.32 -4.74 -28.02
CA ALA A 64 12.23 -4.22 -27.00
C ALA A 64 12.25 -2.68 -27.00
N SER A 65 12.19 -2.05 -28.17
CA SER A 65 12.12 -0.59 -28.29
C SER A 65 10.83 -0.02 -27.69
N TRP A 66 9.67 -0.64 -27.98
CA TRP A 66 8.38 -0.28 -27.39
C TRP A 66 8.39 -0.42 -25.87
N TYR A 67 8.93 -1.54 -25.37
CA TYR A 67 9.02 -1.79 -23.95
C TYR A 67 9.89 -0.74 -23.23
N ASN A 68 11.12 -0.52 -23.72
CA ASN A 68 12.10 0.34 -23.05
C ASN A 68 11.78 1.85 -23.21
N SER A 69 11.26 2.25 -24.37
CA SER A 69 11.06 3.68 -24.68
C SER A 69 9.70 4.21 -24.21
N TYR A 70 8.68 3.35 -24.21
CA TYR A 70 7.31 3.75 -23.95
C TYR A 70 6.70 3.04 -22.74
N PHE A 71 6.51 1.72 -22.78
CA PHE A 71 5.72 1.02 -21.74
C PHE A 71 6.36 1.09 -20.34
N SER A 72 7.65 0.74 -20.23
CA SER A 72 8.38 0.80 -18.95
C SER A 72 8.40 2.22 -18.38
N LYS A 73 8.65 3.22 -19.23
CA LYS A 73 8.67 4.63 -18.85
C LYS A 73 7.30 5.12 -18.40
N LYS A 74 6.24 4.81 -19.14
CA LYS A 74 4.85 5.15 -18.81
C LYS A 74 4.45 4.57 -17.45
N GLN A 75 4.83 3.32 -17.18
CA GLN A 75 4.60 2.69 -15.88
C GLN A 75 5.35 3.43 -14.75
N LYS A 76 6.64 3.74 -14.95
CA LYS A 76 7.44 4.50 -13.97
C LYS A 76 6.89 5.91 -13.70
N THR A 77 6.43 6.64 -14.73
CA THR A 77 5.81 7.96 -14.54
C THR A 77 4.53 7.87 -13.70
N LYS A 78 3.67 6.88 -13.96
CA LYS A 78 2.45 6.65 -13.19
C LYS A 78 2.76 6.33 -11.72
N MET A 79 3.77 5.50 -11.50
CA MET A 79 4.27 5.14 -10.19
C MET A 79 4.78 6.38 -9.42
N LEU A 80 5.67 7.18 -10.04
CA LEU A 80 6.19 8.42 -9.45
C LEU A 80 5.09 9.41 -9.06
N GLY A 81 4.11 9.63 -9.95
CA GLY A 81 2.99 10.53 -9.65
C GLY A 81 2.07 10.02 -8.53
N SER A 82 2.06 8.71 -8.28
CA SER A 82 1.29 8.14 -7.17
C SER A 82 2.06 8.25 -5.85
N PHE A 83 3.38 8.02 -5.85
CA PHE A 83 4.23 8.28 -4.69
C PHE A 83 4.20 9.75 -4.24
N GLU A 84 4.20 10.68 -5.19
CA GLU A 84 4.07 12.12 -4.90
C GLU A 84 2.76 12.43 -4.18
N LYS A 85 1.62 11.91 -4.68
CA LYS A 85 0.32 12.06 -4.02
C LYS A 85 0.30 11.46 -2.62
N GLU A 86 0.87 10.27 -2.42
CA GLU A 86 0.94 9.67 -1.07
C GLU A 86 1.82 10.50 -0.14
N THR A 87 2.91 11.07 -0.66
CA THR A 87 3.79 11.96 0.11
C THR A 87 3.06 13.23 0.53
N GLU A 88 2.29 13.85 -0.37
CA GLU A 88 1.45 15.02 -0.06
C GLU A 88 0.42 14.71 1.03
N LEU A 89 -0.26 13.56 0.93
CA LEU A 89 -1.20 13.11 1.95
C LEU A 89 -0.53 12.86 3.30
N ILE A 90 0.66 12.25 3.32
CA ILE A 90 1.44 12.06 4.54
C ILE A 90 1.79 13.42 5.16
N VAL A 91 2.22 14.39 4.36
CA VAL A 91 2.49 15.76 4.85
C VAL A 91 1.23 16.41 5.40
N GLU A 92 0.10 16.30 4.72
CA GLU A 92 -1.20 16.81 5.18
C GLU A 92 -1.59 16.18 6.53
N PHE A 93 -1.46 14.85 6.66
CA PHE A 93 -1.74 14.15 7.91
C PHE A 93 -0.78 14.56 9.04
N MET A 94 0.50 14.79 8.75
CA MET A 94 1.46 15.29 9.73
C MET A 94 1.13 16.72 10.19
N GLN A 95 0.67 17.57 9.27
CA GLN A 95 0.18 18.92 9.62
C GLN A 95 -1.09 18.84 10.47
N TYR A 96 -2.04 17.99 10.09
CA TYR A 96 -3.25 17.73 10.87
C TYR A 96 -2.93 17.27 12.30
N ARG A 97 -1.98 16.33 12.43
CA ARG A 97 -1.53 15.78 13.70
C ARG A 97 -0.69 16.76 14.53
N LYS A 98 -0.20 17.87 13.98
CA LYS A 98 0.61 18.86 14.73
C LYS A 98 -0.08 19.38 16.00
N HIS A 99 -1.41 19.35 16.02
CA HIS A 99 -2.21 19.77 17.17
C HIS A 99 -2.54 18.65 18.16
N TYR A 100 -2.01 17.45 17.93
CA TYR A 100 -2.19 16.29 18.82
C TYR A 100 -1.06 16.20 19.84
N LYS A 101 -1.40 15.83 21.07
CA LYS A 101 -0.40 15.44 22.06
C LYS A 101 0.04 14.01 21.75
N ALA A 102 1.26 13.87 21.24
CA ALA A 102 1.80 12.60 20.78
C ALA A 102 2.59 11.86 21.88
N PHE A 103 2.36 10.56 21.97
CA PHE A 103 3.07 9.63 22.85
C PHE A 103 3.51 8.41 22.05
N GLU A 104 4.53 7.73 22.55
CA GLU A 104 4.99 6.44 22.01
C GLU A 104 4.97 5.41 23.15
N GLU A 105 4.61 4.18 22.82
CA GLU A 105 4.66 3.07 23.77
C GLU A 105 6.08 2.87 24.30
N SER A 106 6.18 2.65 25.61
CA SER A 106 7.44 2.47 26.31
C SER A 106 7.22 1.73 27.62
N GLU A 107 8.27 1.51 28.41
CA GLU A 107 8.12 0.91 29.74
C GLU A 107 7.17 1.71 30.65
N LYS A 108 7.11 3.03 30.46
CA LYS A 108 6.28 3.96 31.26
C LYS A 108 4.88 4.17 30.68
N ILE A 109 4.72 4.01 29.36
CA ILE A 109 3.47 4.23 28.65
C ILE A 109 3.03 2.91 28.03
N LYS A 110 1.99 2.30 28.60
CA LYS A 110 1.45 1.02 28.11
C LYS A 110 0.02 1.20 27.65
N VAL A 111 -0.34 0.53 26.57
CA VAL A 111 -1.71 0.47 26.04
C VAL A 111 -2.16 -0.98 26.08
N THR A 112 -3.31 -1.24 26.68
CA THR A 112 -3.98 -2.54 26.62
C THR A 112 -5.43 -2.36 26.22
N PHE A 113 -5.99 -3.43 25.66
CA PHE A 113 -7.35 -3.52 25.21
C PHE A 113 -8.07 -4.61 25.98
N ASP A 114 -9.34 -4.35 26.22
CA ASP A 114 -10.32 -5.27 26.76
C ASP A 114 -11.51 -5.30 25.80
N PHE A 115 -12.38 -6.29 25.90
CA PHE A 115 -13.51 -6.38 24.98
C PHE A 115 -14.76 -6.98 25.60
N GLU A 116 -15.90 -6.56 25.07
CA GLU A 116 -17.21 -7.13 25.37
C GLU A 116 -17.82 -7.64 24.07
N LYS A 117 -18.32 -8.89 24.09
CA LYS A 117 -18.97 -9.48 22.90
C LYS A 117 -20.25 -8.72 22.57
N CYS A 118 -20.52 -8.57 21.29
CA CYS A 118 -21.75 -7.97 20.79
C CYS A 118 -22.24 -8.69 19.52
N ASP A 119 -23.50 -8.50 19.18
CA ASP A 119 -24.11 -9.15 18.01
C ASP A 119 -23.84 -8.38 16.70
N GLU A 120 -23.73 -7.06 16.81
CA GLU A 120 -23.58 -6.14 15.69
C GLU A 120 -22.41 -5.18 15.89
N VAL A 121 -21.77 -4.85 14.77
CA VAL A 121 -20.65 -3.91 14.70
C VAL A 121 -20.84 -2.97 13.53
N GLY A 122 -20.25 -1.77 13.65
CA GLY A 122 -20.32 -0.74 12.63
C GLY A 122 -19.60 -1.11 11.32
N LYS A 123 -19.40 -0.12 10.45
CA LYS A 123 -18.64 -0.27 9.19
C LYS A 123 -17.57 0.80 9.12
N PHE A 124 -16.52 0.52 8.36
CA PHE A 124 -15.53 1.52 7.97
C PHE A 124 -15.43 1.60 6.44
N THR A 125 -14.70 2.59 5.95
CA THR A 125 -14.48 2.76 4.51
C THR A 125 -13.02 3.09 4.27
N TYR A 126 -12.44 2.43 3.27
CA TYR A 126 -11.13 2.74 2.75
C TYR A 126 -11.27 3.47 1.41
N ASN A 127 -10.73 4.68 1.32
CA ASN A 127 -10.67 5.43 0.08
C ASN A 127 -9.42 4.99 -0.70
N VAL A 128 -9.63 4.21 -1.76
CA VAL A 128 -8.57 3.66 -2.62
C VAL A 128 -7.77 4.75 -3.33
N GLU A 129 -8.42 5.84 -3.75
CA GLU A 129 -7.76 6.92 -4.48
C GLU A 129 -6.82 7.73 -3.58
N LYS A 130 -7.22 7.93 -2.33
CA LYS A 130 -6.47 8.67 -1.31
C LYS A 130 -5.64 7.76 -0.39
N SER A 131 -5.62 6.45 -0.62
CA SER A 131 -4.96 5.48 0.27
C SER A 131 -5.25 5.75 1.76
N SER A 132 -6.50 6.03 2.12
CA SER A 132 -6.86 6.64 3.42
C SER A 132 -8.14 6.07 4.04
N LEU A 133 -8.16 5.96 5.37
CA LEU A 133 -9.34 5.67 6.20
C LEU A 133 -10.06 6.95 6.67
N GLY A 134 -9.59 8.12 6.21
CA GLY A 134 -10.00 9.43 6.68
C GLY A 134 -9.25 9.86 7.93
N PHE A 135 -9.42 11.12 8.33
CA PHE A 135 -8.79 11.67 9.53
C PHE A 135 -9.68 11.45 10.76
N PRO A 136 -9.08 11.21 11.94
CA PRO A 136 -9.83 11.11 13.18
C PRO A 136 -10.47 12.46 13.51
N HIS A 137 -11.64 12.47 14.13
CA HIS A 137 -12.28 13.71 14.54
C HIS A 137 -11.46 14.44 15.63
N HIS A 138 -11.55 15.77 15.70
CA HIS A 138 -10.76 16.56 16.64
C HIS A 138 -11.13 16.34 18.12
N SER A 139 -12.34 15.85 18.40
CA SER A 139 -12.75 15.44 19.74
C SER A 139 -12.16 14.09 20.15
N ASN A 140 -11.57 13.34 19.22
CA ASN A 140 -11.22 11.95 19.43
C ASN A 140 -9.71 11.78 19.61
N ALA A 141 -9.33 10.63 20.16
CA ALA A 141 -7.95 10.18 20.21
C ALA A 141 -7.67 9.16 19.09
N LEU A 142 -6.40 9.00 18.74
CA LEU A 142 -5.95 8.01 17.76
C LEU A 142 -4.83 7.16 18.38
N ILE A 143 -5.01 5.84 18.39
CA ILE A 143 -3.90 4.91 18.62
C ILE A 143 -3.49 4.34 17.30
N SER A 144 -2.31 4.73 16.82
CA SER A 144 -1.75 4.22 15.58
C SER A 144 -0.89 2.99 15.82
N ILE A 145 -0.96 2.04 14.91
CA ILE A 145 -0.30 0.74 14.98
C ILE A 145 0.72 0.67 13.85
N GLY A 146 1.91 0.13 14.12
CA GLY A 146 2.96 0.03 13.10
C GLY A 146 3.61 1.36 12.80
N ILE A 147 3.91 1.57 11.51
CA ILE A 147 4.66 2.73 10.98
C ILE A 147 3.96 4.09 11.25
N GLY A 148 2.78 4.12 11.88
CA GLY A 148 2.29 5.32 12.55
C GLY A 148 1.33 6.17 11.74
N PHE A 149 0.71 5.58 10.72
CA PHE A 149 -0.20 6.29 9.82
C PHE A 149 -1.65 5.92 10.01
N ALA A 150 -1.96 4.69 10.41
CA ALA A 150 -3.32 4.22 10.65
C ALA A 150 -3.45 3.51 11.99
N GLY A 151 -4.69 3.41 12.46
CA GLY A 151 -5.03 2.62 13.64
C GLY A 151 -6.46 2.87 14.07
N VAL A 152 -6.70 2.83 15.37
CA VAL A 152 -8.03 2.88 15.97
C VAL A 152 -8.35 4.26 16.52
N GLU A 153 -9.52 4.77 16.15
CA GLU A 153 -10.07 6.01 16.69
C GLU A 153 -10.84 5.71 17.97
N ILE A 154 -10.59 6.52 19.00
CA ILE A 154 -11.10 6.30 20.35
C ILE A 154 -11.91 7.52 20.78
N ASP A 155 -13.10 7.25 21.30
CA ASP A 155 -13.86 8.20 22.09
C ASP A 155 -13.18 8.36 23.47
N PRO A 156 -12.61 9.54 23.80
CA PRO A 156 -11.89 9.74 25.05
C PRO A 156 -12.77 9.63 26.30
N ASP A 157 -14.07 9.94 26.19
CA ASP A 157 -14.98 9.97 27.35
C ASP A 157 -15.25 8.56 27.87
N ASN A 158 -15.52 7.64 26.94
CA ASN A 158 -15.86 6.25 27.25
C ASN A 158 -14.68 5.29 27.08
N LYS A 159 -13.57 5.76 26.50
CA LYS A 159 -12.37 4.97 26.15
C LYS A 159 -12.71 3.76 25.27
N ILE A 160 -13.69 3.91 24.38
CA ILE A 160 -14.11 2.88 23.44
C ILE A 160 -13.55 3.14 22.05
N VAL A 161 -13.25 2.07 21.31
CA VAL A 161 -12.92 2.19 19.89
C VAL A 161 -14.20 2.41 19.08
N ILE A 162 -14.24 3.49 18.33
CA ILE A 162 -15.41 3.91 17.52
C ILE A 162 -15.14 3.82 16.02
N GLY A 163 -13.88 3.63 15.62
CA GLY A 163 -13.50 3.73 14.22
C GLY A 163 -12.10 3.20 13.93
N VAL A 164 -11.79 3.09 12.64
CA VAL A 164 -10.41 3.01 12.13
C VAL A 164 -10.14 4.24 11.29
N LYS A 165 -8.99 4.88 11.52
CA LYS A 165 -8.63 6.17 10.90
C LYS A 165 -7.15 6.24 10.59
N GLY A 166 -6.81 7.23 9.77
CA GLY A 166 -5.46 7.55 9.34
C GLY A 166 -5.18 7.15 7.90
N LEU A 167 -3.91 7.22 7.53
CA LEU A 167 -3.43 6.90 6.19
C LEU A 167 -2.92 5.46 6.13
N LEU A 168 -3.20 4.82 4.99
CA LEU A 168 -2.77 3.48 4.65
C LEU A 168 -2.09 3.53 3.27
N PRO A 169 -0.91 4.18 3.18
CA PRO A 169 -0.22 4.37 1.92
C PRO A 169 0.19 3.01 1.35
N ARG A 170 -0.13 2.75 0.08
CA ARG A 170 0.11 1.45 -0.55
C ARG A 170 1.59 1.21 -0.86
N SER A 171 2.41 2.26 -0.79
CA SER A 171 3.86 2.23 -1.02
C SER A 171 4.62 1.39 -0.01
N ILE A 172 4.05 1.18 1.17
CA ILE A 172 4.68 0.41 2.26
C ILE A 172 4.05 -0.98 2.44
N TRP A 173 3.15 -1.40 1.53
CA TRP A 173 2.48 -2.68 1.65
C TRP A 173 3.31 -3.81 1.06
N LEU A 174 3.57 -4.83 1.88
CA LEU A 174 4.28 -6.04 1.49
C LEU A 174 3.29 -7.10 0.98
N LYS A 175 3.43 -7.52 -0.28
CA LYS A 175 2.62 -8.61 -0.84
C LYS A 175 2.85 -9.91 -0.09
N LYS A 176 1.79 -10.47 0.49
CA LYS A 176 1.85 -11.78 1.15
C LYS A 176 0.50 -12.46 1.12
N LYS A 177 0.49 -13.78 0.95
CA LYS A 177 -0.70 -14.59 1.23
C LYS A 177 -0.97 -14.51 2.74
N LEU A 178 -2.17 -14.09 3.10
CA LEU A 178 -2.59 -13.99 4.49
C LEU A 178 -3.62 -15.06 4.82
N LYS A 179 -3.59 -15.53 6.07
CA LYS A 179 -4.63 -16.39 6.64
C LYS A 179 -5.43 -15.53 7.60
N THR A 180 -6.58 -15.04 7.15
CA THR A 180 -7.44 -14.18 7.96
C THR A 180 -7.84 -14.90 9.25
N PRO A 181 -7.70 -14.26 10.42
CA PRO A 181 -8.14 -14.84 11.68
C PRO A 181 -9.66 -15.01 11.72
N SER A 182 -10.12 -16.06 12.39
CA SER A 182 -11.53 -16.20 12.75
C SER A 182 -11.79 -15.32 13.97
N ALA A 183 -12.74 -14.39 13.87
CA ALA A 183 -12.97 -13.39 14.89
C ALA A 183 -14.40 -13.44 15.46
N VAL A 184 -14.53 -13.06 16.73
CA VAL A 184 -15.83 -12.79 17.35
C VAL A 184 -16.11 -11.30 17.30
N LYS A 185 -17.39 -10.92 17.18
CA LYS A 185 -17.76 -9.51 17.20
C LYS A 185 -17.66 -8.95 18.63
N GLY A 186 -17.17 -7.73 18.76
CA GLY A 186 -17.06 -7.10 20.08
C GLY A 186 -16.77 -5.61 20.05
N ILE A 187 -17.05 -4.98 21.19
CA ILE A 187 -16.71 -3.58 21.49
C ILE A 187 -15.39 -3.58 22.24
N LEU A 188 -14.44 -2.79 21.75
CA LEU A 188 -13.11 -2.67 22.36
C LEU A 188 -13.07 -1.49 23.34
N LYS A 189 -12.52 -1.75 24.53
CA LYS A 189 -12.24 -0.75 25.57
C LYS A 189 -10.73 -0.61 25.75
N VAL A 190 -10.27 0.61 25.91
CA VAL A 190 -8.85 0.94 25.96
C VAL A 190 -8.46 1.29 27.39
N LYS A 191 -7.37 0.69 27.87
CA LYS A 191 -6.75 0.96 29.16
C LYS A 191 -5.32 1.44 28.92
N THR A 192 -4.93 2.51 29.59
CA THR A 192 -3.58 3.09 29.46
C THR A 192 -2.92 3.26 30.81
N ILE A 193 -1.60 3.05 30.84
CA ILE A 193 -0.74 3.33 31.99
C ILE A 193 0.20 4.46 31.58
N GLY A 194 0.40 5.45 32.46
CA GLY A 194 1.34 6.57 32.24
C GLY A 194 0.85 7.65 31.26
N VAL A 195 -0.33 7.48 30.66
CA VAL A 195 -0.97 8.48 29.81
C VAL A 195 -2.48 8.45 30.02
N ASP A 196 -3.09 9.64 30.02
CA ASP A 196 -4.54 9.81 30.02
C ASP A 196 -5.01 10.10 28.59
N ILE A 197 -5.99 9.33 28.11
CA ILE A 197 -6.55 9.51 26.76
C ILE A 197 -7.50 10.70 26.81
N ARG A 198 -7.15 11.76 26.09
CA ARG A 198 -7.96 12.98 25.93
C ARG A 198 -8.15 13.33 24.46
N ASN A 199 -9.01 14.29 24.18
CA ASN A 199 -9.19 14.87 22.84
C ASN A 199 -7.82 15.22 22.24
N LYS A 200 -7.63 14.88 20.96
CA LYS A 200 -6.36 15.08 20.25
C LYS A 200 -5.16 14.37 20.90
N THR A 201 -5.38 13.25 21.58
CA THR A 201 -4.29 12.37 22.01
C THR A 201 -3.91 11.45 20.86
N TYR A 202 -2.61 11.32 20.60
CA TYR A 202 -2.08 10.38 19.63
C TYR A 202 -1.10 9.45 20.36
N ILE A 203 -1.28 8.14 20.24
CA ILE A 203 -0.33 7.15 20.80
C ILE A 203 0.12 6.23 19.66
N GLN A 204 1.42 6.07 19.49
CA GLN A 204 1.97 5.07 18.55
C GLN A 204 2.38 3.81 19.31
N ILE A 205 1.87 2.67 18.86
CA ILE A 205 2.23 1.34 19.36
C ILE A 205 2.84 0.49 18.23
N ASN A 206 3.68 -0.47 18.61
CA ASN A 206 4.39 -1.38 17.70
C ASN A 206 5.05 -0.68 16.49
N LYS A 207 5.82 0.40 16.72
CA LYS A 207 6.35 1.28 15.66
C LYS A 207 7.16 0.60 14.54
N GLN A 208 7.65 -0.61 14.80
CA GLN A 208 8.47 -1.39 13.87
C GLN A 208 7.66 -2.38 13.02
N ASP A 209 6.36 -2.48 13.25
CA ASP A 209 5.52 -3.46 12.57
C ASP A 209 5.28 -3.09 11.11
N ASP A 210 5.51 -4.09 10.25
CA ASP A 210 5.24 -4.02 8.82
C ASP A 210 3.75 -4.08 8.50
N THR A 211 3.44 -3.69 7.26
CA THR A 211 2.10 -3.77 6.69
C THR A 211 2.07 -4.77 5.53
N TYR A 212 1.22 -5.79 5.62
CA TYR A 212 1.13 -6.88 4.63
C TYR A 212 -0.23 -6.89 3.94
N TYR A 213 -0.26 -7.13 2.64
CA TYR A 213 -1.50 -7.17 1.86
C TYR A 213 -1.63 -8.46 1.05
N ASP A 214 -2.82 -9.05 1.12
CA ASP A 214 -3.22 -10.18 0.28
C ASP A 214 -4.22 -9.74 -0.79
N GLU A 215 -3.77 -9.74 -2.04
CA GLU A 215 -4.55 -9.30 -3.19
C GLU A 215 -5.81 -10.14 -3.44
N ARG A 216 -5.83 -11.40 -3.00
CA ARG A 216 -6.96 -12.30 -3.22
C ARG A 216 -8.07 -12.03 -2.22
N SER A 217 -7.75 -12.11 -0.93
CA SER A 217 -8.73 -11.89 0.14
C SER A 217 -9.10 -10.42 0.31
N GLY A 218 -8.25 -9.51 -0.15
CA GLY A 218 -8.41 -8.07 0.00
C GLY A 218 -8.18 -7.58 1.43
N PHE A 219 -7.55 -8.41 2.27
CA PHE A 219 -7.15 -8.05 3.61
C PHE A 219 -5.75 -7.45 3.63
N ILE A 220 -5.60 -6.46 4.52
CA ILE A 220 -4.31 -5.97 4.97
C ILE A 220 -4.12 -6.33 6.44
N CYS A 221 -2.88 -6.59 6.85
CA CYS A 221 -2.46 -6.86 8.22
C CYS A 221 -1.35 -5.88 8.59
N ILE A 222 -1.58 -5.04 9.59
CA ILE A 222 -0.58 -4.17 10.21
C ILE A 222 -0.12 -4.89 11.48
N GLY A 223 1.14 -5.31 11.56
CA GLY A 223 1.65 -6.13 12.66
C GLY A 223 1.91 -7.58 12.32
N ASP A 224 1.93 -8.43 13.35
CA ASP A 224 2.25 -9.84 13.18
C ASP A 224 1.13 -10.59 12.44
N ARG A 225 1.54 -11.31 11.41
CA ARG A 225 0.66 -12.16 10.59
C ARG A 225 0.34 -13.50 11.26
N LYS A 226 1.14 -13.92 12.24
CA LYS A 226 0.95 -15.17 12.96
C LYS A 226 -0.05 -14.96 14.10
N VAL A 227 -1.20 -15.60 13.94
CA VAL A 227 -2.25 -15.64 14.94
C VAL A 227 -2.32 -17.07 15.49
N TYR A 228 -2.36 -17.20 16.82
CA TYR A 228 -2.49 -18.47 17.53
C TYR A 228 -3.89 -18.63 18.13
N ASP A 229 -4.26 -19.85 18.49
CA ASP A 229 -5.61 -20.18 18.97
C ASP A 229 -5.95 -19.55 20.34
N PHE A 230 -4.93 -19.12 21.10
CA PHE A 230 -5.10 -18.40 22.37
C PHE A 230 -5.15 -16.87 22.19
N ASP A 231 -4.96 -16.36 20.97
CA ASP A 231 -5.07 -14.93 20.70
C ASP A 231 -6.55 -14.53 20.59
N ASP A 232 -6.92 -13.43 21.23
CA ASP A 232 -8.27 -12.87 21.13
C ASP A 232 -8.42 -12.11 19.80
N CYS A 233 -9.21 -12.67 18.89
CA CYS A 233 -9.48 -12.09 17.58
C CYS A 233 -10.85 -11.41 17.59
N ILE A 234 -10.88 -10.07 17.59
CA ILE A 234 -12.10 -9.28 17.77
C ILE A 234 -12.42 -8.47 16.51
N GLU A 235 -13.53 -8.77 15.87
CA GLU A 235 -14.09 -7.94 14.79
C GLU A 235 -14.90 -6.80 15.42
N PHE A 236 -14.36 -5.59 15.39
CA PHE A 236 -14.97 -4.41 16.06
C PHE A 236 -15.66 -3.45 15.08
N LEU A 237 -15.37 -3.59 13.78
CA LEU A 237 -16.16 -3.05 12.66
C LEU A 237 -16.17 -4.13 11.59
N ASN A 238 -17.20 -4.18 10.74
CA ASN A 238 -17.27 -5.17 9.67
C ASN A 238 -16.02 -5.10 8.78
N GLY A 239 -15.25 -6.20 8.75
CA GLY A 239 -13.98 -6.31 8.03
C GLY A 239 -12.78 -5.69 8.75
N ALA A 240 -12.90 -5.23 10.00
CA ALA A 240 -11.80 -4.74 10.83
C ALA A 240 -11.65 -5.64 12.06
N ILE A 241 -10.55 -6.37 12.12
CA ILE A 241 -10.26 -7.33 13.19
C ILE A 241 -9.00 -6.86 13.92
N ILE A 242 -9.07 -6.72 15.24
CA ILE A 242 -7.88 -6.56 16.07
C ILE A 242 -7.53 -7.91 16.69
N VAL A 243 -6.25 -8.23 16.71
CA VAL A 243 -5.72 -9.44 17.36
C VAL A 243 -5.01 -9.01 18.63
N LEU A 244 -5.44 -9.54 19.76
CA LEU A 244 -4.88 -9.25 21.07
C LEU A 244 -4.18 -10.48 21.64
N ARG A 245 -3.07 -10.25 22.33
CA ARG A 245 -2.38 -11.26 23.15
C ARG A 245 -2.09 -10.64 24.50
N ASP A 246 -2.66 -11.22 25.55
CA ASP A 246 -2.60 -10.68 26.91
C ASP A 246 -3.04 -9.20 26.96
N GLY A 247 -4.09 -8.86 26.19
CA GLY A 247 -4.61 -7.49 26.06
C GLY A 247 -3.73 -6.53 25.23
N LYS A 248 -2.57 -6.94 24.73
CA LYS A 248 -1.74 -6.12 23.84
C LYS A 248 -2.10 -6.35 22.37
N VAL A 249 -2.02 -5.30 21.57
CA VAL A 249 -2.27 -5.40 20.13
C VAL A 249 -1.09 -6.09 19.45
N ILE A 250 -1.38 -7.19 18.78
CA ILE A 250 -0.42 -7.95 17.96
C ILE A 250 -0.55 -7.60 16.49
N SER A 251 -1.79 -7.44 16.01
CA SER A 251 -2.04 -6.94 14.67
C SER A 251 -3.43 -6.33 14.50
N LEU A 252 -3.54 -5.46 13.50
CA LEU A 252 -4.80 -4.91 13.00
C LEU A 252 -5.00 -5.37 11.56
N TRP A 253 -6.15 -6.00 11.31
CA TRP A 253 -6.54 -6.54 10.02
C TRP A 253 -7.69 -5.73 9.45
N LEU A 254 -7.57 -5.26 8.21
CA LEU A 254 -8.60 -4.45 7.56
C LEU A 254 -8.92 -5.02 6.17
N LYS A 255 -10.20 -5.15 5.86
CA LYS A 255 -10.68 -5.50 4.51
C LYS A 255 -10.77 -4.23 3.65
N VAL A 256 -9.80 -4.06 2.76
CA VAL A 256 -9.64 -2.83 1.94
C VAL A 256 -10.02 -3.03 0.47
N GLY A 257 -10.26 -4.28 0.06
CA GLY A 257 -10.64 -4.65 -1.32
C GLY A 257 -9.58 -5.49 -2.01
N SER A 258 -10.00 -6.31 -2.98
CA SER A 258 -9.13 -7.23 -3.72
C SER A 258 -8.49 -6.57 -4.95
N ASN A 259 -7.36 -7.10 -5.41
CA ASN A 259 -6.64 -6.66 -6.62
C ASN A 259 -6.28 -5.16 -6.68
N LEU A 260 -6.13 -4.52 -5.52
CA LEU A 260 -5.62 -3.15 -5.46
C LEU A 260 -4.21 -3.07 -6.05
N PRO A 261 -3.92 -2.07 -6.91
CA PRO A 261 -2.59 -1.91 -7.46
C PRO A 261 -1.65 -1.46 -6.33
N LEU A 262 -0.57 -2.22 -6.16
CA LEU A 262 0.56 -1.84 -5.31
C LEU A 262 1.63 -1.16 -6.17
N PHE A 263 2.46 -0.35 -5.53
CA PHE A 263 3.57 0.34 -6.19
C PHE A 263 4.77 -0.57 -6.39
#